data_AF-A0A9E0LGN2-F1
#
_entry.id   AF-A0A9E0LGN2-F1
#
_cell.length_a   1.000
_cell.length_b   1.000
_cell.length_c   1.000
_cell.angle_alpha   90.00
_cell.angle_beta   90.00
_cell.angle_gamma   90.00
#
_symmetry.space_group_name_H-M   'P 1'
#
loop_
_entity.id
_entity.type
_entity.pdbx_description
1 polymer ?
#
loop_
_entity_poly.entity_id
_entity_poly.type
_entity_poly.pdbx_seq_one_letter_code
_entity_poly.pdbx_strand_id
1 'polypeptide(L)'
;MNRAVCITTWREFKANKVRVILLTLLFLGPIVMFTLQRCSSPEALNTDMLSHPVMASFFTLLWASGVIGREVQNGTIALVLARPITIANYVVSKWFAVGFAASLCAVEAVFCEHIISAVNCPSLLWAPEFLANGLERVILCFGTAAFLVFLSSLVSGLKDLALLAGFAFMFVLYGAFSHTVYQLSSCLHLDYNFALHFGRIVESFFTAILFPYVPMSVFLSGSYFAYGPVIALLTLITCCLSSSIWVLTHREFSYAAD
;
A
#
# COMPACT_ATOMS: atom_id res chain seq x y z
N MET A 1 20.93 0.68 -5.75
CA MET A 1 20.02 1.81 -5.44
C MET A 1 20.74 3.13 -5.70
N ASN A 2 20.16 4.01 -6.52
CA ASN A 2 20.77 5.27 -6.93
C ASN A 2 20.13 6.45 -6.18
N ARG A 3 20.92 7.12 -5.33
CA ARG A 3 20.47 8.25 -4.50
C ARG A 3 19.88 9.41 -5.32
N ALA A 4 20.41 9.65 -6.52
CA ALA A 4 19.94 10.73 -7.37
C ALA A 4 18.48 10.52 -7.78
N VAL A 5 18.11 9.29 -8.16
CA VAL A 5 16.74 8.92 -8.57
C VAL A 5 15.77 9.09 -7.41
N CYS A 6 16.16 8.71 -6.19
CA CYS A 6 15.30 8.89 -5.02
C CYS A 6 15.03 10.37 -4.73
N ILE A 7 16.09 11.21 -4.76
CA ILE A 7 15.97 12.64 -4.48
C ILE A 7 15.16 13.36 -5.56
N THR A 8 15.36 13.04 -6.85
CA THR A 8 14.57 13.66 -7.94
C THR A 8 13.10 13.29 -7.81
N THR A 9 12.81 12.04 -7.50
CA THR A 9 11.45 11.56 -7.22
C THR A 9 10.80 12.41 -6.13
N TRP A 10 11.43 12.54 -4.96
CA TRP A 10 10.87 13.36 -3.88
C TRP A 10 10.70 14.84 -4.23
N ARG A 11 11.60 15.41 -5.04
CA ARG A 11 11.48 16.79 -5.51
C ARG A 11 10.27 16.97 -6.44
N GLU A 12 10.03 16.04 -7.35
CA GLU A 12 8.86 16.06 -8.23
C GLU A 12 7.57 15.95 -7.44
N PHE A 13 7.54 15.12 -6.39
CA PHE A 13 6.40 15.05 -5.48
C PHE A 13 6.15 16.37 -4.75
N LYS A 14 7.20 16.96 -4.17
CA LYS A 14 7.09 18.23 -3.44
C LYS A 14 6.65 19.38 -4.34
N ALA A 15 7.02 19.35 -5.63
CA ALA A 15 6.58 20.34 -6.61
C ALA A 15 5.08 20.25 -6.92
N ASN A 16 4.45 19.08 -6.72
CA ASN A 16 3.03 18.88 -6.97
C ASN A 16 2.18 19.33 -5.76
N LYS A 17 1.77 20.60 -5.77
CA LYS A 17 0.97 21.23 -4.70
C LYS A 17 -0.29 20.44 -4.35
N VAL A 18 -0.97 19.85 -5.34
CA VAL A 18 -2.20 19.07 -5.12
C VAL A 18 -1.91 17.83 -4.27
N ARG A 19 -0.81 17.11 -4.53
CA ARG A 19 -0.42 15.95 -3.73
C ARG A 19 -0.09 16.32 -2.31
N VAL A 20 0.62 17.44 -2.11
CA VAL A 20 0.95 17.93 -0.78
C VAL A 20 -0.33 18.27 0.00
N ILE A 21 -1.28 18.97 -0.62
CA ILE A 21 -2.57 19.29 0.01
C ILE A 21 -3.32 18.00 0.37
N LEU A 22 -3.44 17.05 -0.56
CA LEU A 22 -4.11 15.77 -0.30
C LEU A 22 -3.42 14.98 0.82
N LEU A 23 -2.09 14.99 0.87
CA LEU A 23 -1.34 14.31 1.93
C LEU A 23 -1.57 14.98 3.28
N THR A 24 -1.62 16.31 3.34
CA THR A 24 -1.96 17.04 4.58
C THR A 24 -3.39 16.76 5.03
N LEU A 25 -4.35 16.70 4.11
CA LEU A 25 -5.75 16.37 4.44
C LEU A 25 -5.87 14.91 4.90
N LEU A 26 -5.17 13.99 4.24
CA LEU A 26 -5.13 12.57 4.61
C LEU A 26 -4.46 12.37 5.97
N PHE A 27 -3.49 13.20 6.34
CA PHE A 27 -2.87 13.19 7.67
C PHE A 27 -3.82 13.74 8.76
N LEU A 28 -4.56 14.81 8.45
CA LEU A 28 -5.54 15.41 9.36
C LEU A 28 -6.74 14.51 9.63
N GLY A 29 -7.19 13.74 8.64
CA GLY A 29 -8.37 12.86 8.75
C GLY A 29 -8.32 11.90 9.95
N PRO A 30 -7.29 11.04 10.07
CA PRO A 30 -7.13 10.13 11.20
C PRO A 30 -7.03 10.84 12.54
N ILE A 31 -6.33 11.98 12.61
CA ILE A 31 -6.21 12.78 13.84
C ILE A 31 -7.57 13.30 14.28
N VAL A 32 -8.36 13.84 13.34
CA VAL A 32 -9.71 14.34 13.62
C VAL A 32 -10.64 13.19 13.97
N MET A 33 -10.59 12.08 13.23
CA MET A 33 -11.42 10.90 13.50
C MET A 33 -11.13 10.31 14.88
N PHE A 34 -9.86 10.16 15.25
CA PHE A 34 -9.47 9.67 16.58
C PHE A 34 -9.90 10.59 17.70
N THR A 35 -9.66 11.90 17.53
CA THR A 35 -10.06 12.88 18.54
C THR A 35 -11.58 12.90 18.71
N LEU A 36 -12.36 12.85 17.62
CA LEU A 36 -13.83 12.79 17.65
C LEU A 36 -14.36 11.48 18.25
N GLN A 37 -13.82 10.33 17.85
CA GLN A 37 -14.22 9.02 18.41
C GLN A 37 -13.93 8.96 19.92
N ARG A 38 -12.83 9.58 20.37
CA ARG A 38 -12.51 9.65 21.79
C ARG A 38 -13.44 10.59 22.57
N CYS A 39 -13.86 11.70 21.98
CA CYS A 39 -14.85 12.61 22.58
C CYS A 39 -16.26 12.00 22.66
N SER A 40 -16.62 11.12 21.73
CA SER A 40 -17.98 10.56 21.62
C SER A 40 -18.16 9.20 22.32
N SER A 41 -17.12 8.35 22.35
CA SER A 41 -17.20 7.01 22.93
C SER A 41 -15.86 6.59 23.58
N PRO A 42 -15.61 6.97 24.85
CA PRO A 42 -14.36 6.64 25.54
C PRO A 42 -14.20 5.14 25.83
N GLU A 43 -15.27 4.36 25.90
CA GLU A 43 -15.19 2.92 26.19
C GLU A 43 -14.79 2.06 24.97
N ALA A 44 -15.19 2.45 23.75
CA ALA A 44 -14.85 1.72 22.52
C ALA A 44 -13.35 1.72 22.23
N LEU A 45 -12.65 2.81 22.57
CA LEU A 45 -11.21 2.92 22.36
C LEU A 45 -10.36 2.09 23.34
N ASN A 46 -10.93 1.49 24.39
CA ASN A 46 -10.14 0.63 25.28
C ASN A 46 -9.74 -0.70 24.63
N THR A 47 -10.34 -1.04 23.47
CA THR A 47 -10.07 -2.29 22.76
C THR A 47 -9.24 -2.08 21.48
N ASP A 48 -9.48 -1.01 20.72
CA ASP A 48 -8.81 -0.76 19.42
C ASP A 48 -7.94 0.53 19.43
N MET A 49 -7.08 0.70 20.45
CA MET A 49 -6.35 1.94 20.79
C MET A 49 -5.55 2.64 19.67
N LEU A 50 -5.38 2.04 18.48
CA LEU A 50 -4.57 2.56 17.37
C LEU A 50 -5.29 2.38 16.01
N SER A 51 -5.15 3.32 15.07
CA SER A 51 -5.93 3.20 13.82
C SER A 51 -5.43 2.03 13.00
N HIS A 52 -6.39 1.41 12.32
CA HIS A 52 -6.15 0.31 11.41
C HIS A 52 -5.03 0.68 10.40
N PRO A 53 -4.06 -0.21 10.15
CA PRO A 53 -2.91 0.05 9.27
C PRO A 53 -3.28 0.32 7.80
N VAL A 54 -4.56 0.23 7.45
CA VAL A 54 -5.09 0.54 6.11
C VAL A 54 -4.79 1.98 5.71
N MET A 55 -4.67 2.92 6.65
CA MET A 55 -4.29 4.31 6.34
C MET A 55 -2.91 4.42 5.68
N ALA A 56 -1.98 3.50 5.98
CA ALA A 56 -0.66 3.45 5.36
C ALA A 56 -0.73 3.20 3.84
N SER A 57 -1.76 2.46 3.38
CA SER A 57 -1.98 2.21 1.96
C SER A 57 -2.34 3.49 1.20
N PHE A 58 -3.11 4.40 1.82
CA PHE A 58 -3.51 5.66 1.19
C PHE A 58 -2.33 6.64 1.08
N PHE A 59 -1.46 6.70 2.09
CA PHE A 59 -0.20 7.44 1.97
C PHE A 59 0.64 6.91 0.82
N THR A 60 0.73 5.59 0.71
CA THR A 60 1.47 4.94 -0.38
C THR A 60 0.83 5.21 -1.73
N LEU A 61 -0.50 5.23 -1.83
CA LEU A 61 -1.23 5.57 -3.05
C LEU A 61 -0.89 6.99 -3.54
N LEU A 62 -0.91 7.97 -2.64
CA LEU A 62 -0.56 9.35 -3.00
C LEU A 62 0.88 9.48 -3.49
N TRP A 63 1.82 8.80 -2.83
CA TRP A 63 3.24 8.77 -3.18
C TRP A 63 3.58 7.89 -4.39
N ALA A 64 2.79 6.87 -4.70
CA ALA A 64 3.08 5.96 -5.80
C ALA A 64 2.35 6.34 -7.09
N SER A 65 1.27 7.13 -7.00
CA SER A 65 0.46 7.52 -8.16
C SER A 65 1.33 8.10 -9.28
N GLY A 66 1.27 7.52 -10.47
CA GLY A 66 2.00 7.93 -11.65
C GLY A 66 3.52 8.07 -11.46
N VAL A 67 4.15 7.32 -10.54
CA VAL A 67 5.58 7.50 -10.22
C VAL A 67 6.50 7.18 -11.41
N ILE A 68 6.10 6.21 -12.25
CA ILE A 68 6.77 5.85 -13.51
C ILE A 68 5.90 6.31 -14.69
N GLY A 69 4.58 6.10 -14.61
CA GLY A 69 3.66 6.42 -15.69
C GLY A 69 3.78 7.86 -16.19
N ARG A 70 3.96 8.85 -15.31
CA ARG A 70 4.11 10.26 -15.72
C ARG A 70 5.43 10.54 -16.45
N GLU A 71 6.52 9.90 -16.04
CA GLU A 71 7.82 10.05 -16.72
C GLU A 71 7.80 9.42 -18.12
N VAL A 72 7.07 8.32 -18.27
CA VAL A 72 6.83 7.69 -19.58
C VAL A 72 5.96 8.60 -20.46
N GLN A 73 4.88 9.18 -19.91
CA GLN A 73 4.00 10.07 -20.66
C GLN A 73 4.71 11.35 -21.12
N ASN A 74 5.58 11.91 -20.29
CA ASN A 74 6.32 13.15 -20.58
C ASN A 74 7.61 12.91 -21.38
N GLY A 75 7.97 11.66 -21.67
CA GLY A 75 9.23 11.31 -22.34
C GLY A 75 10.50 11.54 -21.52
N THR A 76 10.39 11.91 -20.24
CA THR A 76 11.55 12.21 -19.38
C THR A 76 12.32 10.97 -18.95
N ILE A 77 11.70 9.78 -19.03
CA ILE A 77 12.35 8.51 -18.70
C ILE A 77 13.56 8.22 -19.59
N ALA A 78 13.50 8.62 -20.87
CA ALA A 78 14.61 8.49 -21.81
C ALA A 78 15.84 9.29 -21.30
N LEU A 79 15.63 10.54 -20.89
CA LEU A 79 16.70 11.41 -20.34
C LEU A 79 17.35 10.83 -19.07
N VAL A 80 16.59 10.09 -18.26
CA VAL A 80 17.11 9.43 -17.05
C VAL A 80 17.93 8.19 -17.41
N LEU A 81 17.45 7.40 -18.38
CA LEU A 81 18.10 6.18 -18.86
C LEU A 81 19.27 6.44 -19.82
N ALA A 82 19.45 7.68 -20.30
CA ALA A 82 20.65 8.10 -21.03
C ALA A 82 21.91 8.12 -20.14
N ARG A 83 21.75 8.12 -18.82
CA ARG A 83 22.84 7.94 -17.85
C ARG A 83 23.09 6.45 -17.64
N PRO A 84 24.28 6.02 -17.18
CA PRO A 84 24.58 4.60 -16.91
C PRO A 84 23.82 4.08 -15.68
N ILE A 85 22.50 3.96 -15.79
CA ILE A 85 21.57 3.46 -14.77
C ILE A 85 20.81 2.31 -15.41
N THR A 86 20.93 1.11 -14.83
CA THR A 86 20.15 -0.05 -15.28
C THR A 86 18.68 0.11 -14.91
N ILE A 87 17.77 -0.42 -15.75
CA ILE A 87 16.31 -0.39 -15.51
C ILE A 87 15.98 -0.99 -14.13
N ALA A 88 16.64 -2.10 -13.76
CA ALA A 88 16.49 -2.70 -12.44
C ALA A 88 16.84 -1.73 -11.30
N ASN A 89 17.96 -1.01 -11.40
CA ASN A 89 18.33 -0.01 -10.40
C ASN A 89 17.34 1.17 -10.38
N TYR A 90 16.81 1.58 -11.52
CA TYR A 90 15.79 2.63 -11.61
C TYR A 90 14.50 2.21 -10.88
N VAL A 91 13.93 1.05 -11.22
CA VAL A 91 12.69 0.53 -10.60
C VAL A 91 12.84 0.35 -9.09
N VAL A 92 13.93 -0.29 -8.65
CA VAL A 92 14.19 -0.50 -7.21
C VAL A 92 14.37 0.82 -6.49
N SER A 93 15.02 1.81 -7.10
CA SER A 93 15.18 3.14 -6.49
C SER A 93 13.85 3.88 -6.39
N LYS A 94 12.97 3.78 -7.40
CA LYS A 94 11.62 4.36 -7.37
C LYS A 94 10.76 3.71 -6.28
N TRP A 95 10.74 2.37 -6.24
CA TRP A 95 10.04 1.61 -5.19
C TRP A 95 10.52 2.00 -3.80
N PHE A 96 11.82 2.06 -3.58
CA PHE A 96 12.37 2.47 -2.29
C PHE A 96 12.02 3.91 -1.94
N ALA A 97 12.12 4.86 -2.88
CA ALA A 97 11.78 6.26 -2.61
C ALA A 97 10.31 6.42 -2.19
N VAL A 98 9.40 5.72 -2.87
CA VAL A 98 7.96 5.75 -2.57
C VAL A 98 7.67 5.07 -1.24
N GLY A 99 8.15 3.84 -1.04
CA GLY A 99 7.94 3.07 0.18
C GLY A 99 8.49 3.80 1.41
N PHE A 100 9.69 4.37 1.30
CA PHE A 100 10.30 5.14 2.39
C PHE A 100 9.51 6.41 2.70
N ALA A 101 9.13 7.21 1.71
CA ALA A 101 8.36 8.44 1.94
C ALA A 101 6.98 8.16 2.55
N ALA A 102 6.28 7.13 2.06
CA ALA A 102 5.00 6.72 2.62
C ALA A 102 5.14 6.16 4.04
N SER A 103 6.21 5.39 4.31
CA SER A 103 6.49 4.89 5.66
C SER A 103 6.76 5.99 6.67
N LEU A 104 7.47 7.05 6.27
CA LEU A 104 7.69 8.22 7.13
C LEU A 104 6.37 8.90 7.50
N CYS A 105 5.49 9.16 6.51
CA CYS A 105 4.17 9.74 6.77
C CYS A 105 3.31 8.84 7.66
N ALA A 106 3.36 7.51 7.44
CA ALA A 106 2.59 6.56 8.23
C ALA A 106 3.08 6.47 9.68
N VAL A 107 4.39 6.48 9.91
CA VAL A 107 5.00 6.48 11.25
C VAL A 107 4.74 7.79 11.96
N GLU A 108 4.82 8.93 11.27
CA GLU A 108 4.48 10.24 11.83
C GLU A 108 3.01 10.28 12.28
N ALA A 109 2.09 9.73 11.48
CA ALA A 109 0.68 9.64 11.85
C ALA A 109 0.46 8.77 13.09
N VAL A 110 1.10 7.58 13.15
CA VAL A 110 1.09 6.70 14.34
C VAL A 110 1.62 7.41 15.57
N PHE A 111 2.72 8.15 15.42
CA PHE A 111 3.33 8.89 16.52
C PHE A 111 2.40 9.98 17.07
N CYS A 112 1.72 10.73 16.19
CA CYS A 112 0.70 11.69 16.61
C CYS A 112 -0.50 11.02 17.29
N GLU A 113 -1.02 9.92 16.74
CA GLU A 113 -2.09 9.13 17.36
C GLU A 113 -1.70 8.66 18.77
N HIS A 114 -0.46 8.22 18.95
CA HIS A 114 0.04 7.74 20.23
C HIS A 114 0.24 8.86 21.24
N ILE A 115 0.78 10.02 20.86
CA ILE A 115 0.89 11.17 21.77
C ILE A 115 -0.49 11.58 22.28
N ILE A 116 -1.47 11.70 21.38
CA ILE A 116 -2.85 12.07 21.75
C ILE A 116 -3.42 11.02 22.71
N SER A 117 -3.17 9.73 22.46
CA SER A 117 -3.65 8.64 23.30
C SER A 117 -2.98 8.62 24.67
N ALA A 118 -1.67 8.83 24.72
CA ALA A 118 -0.84 8.82 25.93
C ALA A 118 -1.13 10.00 26.88
N VAL A 119 -1.42 11.19 26.35
CA VAL A 119 -1.83 12.36 27.15
C VAL A 119 -3.14 12.07 27.89
N ASN A 120 -4.04 11.32 27.27
CA ASN A 120 -5.37 11.03 27.83
C ASN A 120 -5.42 9.75 28.68
N CYS A 121 -4.54 8.78 28.40
CA CYS A 121 -4.42 7.54 29.18
C CYS A 121 -2.91 7.22 29.37
N PRO A 122 -2.31 7.65 30.49
CA PRO A 122 -0.86 7.51 30.73
C PRO A 122 -0.36 6.07 30.76
N SER A 123 -1.24 5.09 31.01
CA SER A 123 -0.92 3.66 31.01
C SER A 123 -0.48 3.14 29.64
N LEU A 124 -0.83 3.81 28.53
CA LEU A 124 -0.48 3.40 27.18
C LEU A 124 0.95 3.78 26.76
N LEU A 125 1.63 4.66 27.49
CA LEU A 125 2.98 5.16 27.14
C LEU A 125 4.01 4.04 26.90
N TRP A 126 3.80 2.89 27.55
CA TRP A 126 4.73 1.76 27.53
C TRP A 126 4.19 0.55 26.76
N ALA A 127 3.10 0.71 26.00
CA ALA A 127 2.48 -0.39 25.27
C ALA A 127 3.35 -0.81 24.07
N PRO A 128 3.84 -2.07 24.01
CA PRO A 128 4.66 -2.56 22.88
C PRO A 128 3.87 -2.67 21.56
N GLU A 129 2.53 -2.68 21.66
CA GLU A 129 1.58 -2.70 20.55
C GLU A 129 1.77 -1.50 19.61
N PHE A 130 2.20 -0.35 20.15
CA PHE A 130 2.56 0.83 19.36
C PHE A 130 3.68 0.55 18.37
N LEU A 131 4.76 -0.10 18.84
CA LEU A 131 5.90 -0.43 18.00
C LEU A 131 5.52 -1.48 16.95
N ALA A 132 4.73 -2.48 17.34
CA ALA A 132 4.20 -3.47 16.41
C ALA A 132 3.39 -2.79 15.29
N ASN A 133 2.41 -1.94 15.62
CA ASN A 133 1.61 -1.21 14.63
C ASN A 133 2.45 -0.31 13.73
N GLY A 134 3.46 0.39 14.28
CA GLY A 134 4.40 1.18 13.49
C GLY A 134 5.13 0.33 12.43
N LEU A 135 5.64 -0.83 12.83
CA LEU A 135 6.29 -1.77 11.91
C LEU A 135 5.32 -2.35 10.87
N GLU A 136 4.10 -2.69 11.28
CA GLU A 136 3.05 -3.18 10.37
C GLU A 136 2.74 -2.16 9.26
N ARG A 137 2.64 -0.89 9.60
CA ARG A 137 2.43 0.18 8.61
C ARG A 137 3.62 0.34 7.67
N VAL A 138 4.86 0.26 8.17
CA VAL A 138 6.07 0.31 7.33
C VAL A 138 6.04 -0.84 6.31
N ILE A 139 5.80 -2.05 6.78
CA ILE A 139 5.72 -3.25 5.94
C ILE A 139 4.64 -3.09 4.86
N LEU A 140 3.45 -2.64 5.28
CA LEU A 140 2.33 -2.41 4.38
C LEU A 140 2.66 -1.36 3.32
N CYS A 141 3.33 -0.25 3.69
CA CYS A 141 3.79 0.77 2.74
C CYS A 141 4.75 0.19 1.68
N PHE A 142 5.72 -0.65 2.08
CA PHE A 142 6.65 -1.24 1.10
C PHE A 142 5.98 -2.27 0.18
N GLY A 143 5.06 -3.08 0.72
CA GLY A 143 4.29 -4.04 -0.08
C GLY A 143 3.37 -3.35 -1.09
N THR A 144 2.56 -2.39 -0.62
CA THR A 144 1.66 -1.60 -1.49
C THR A 144 2.44 -0.77 -2.51
N ALA A 145 3.61 -0.22 -2.14
CA ALA A 145 4.47 0.51 -3.08
C ALA A 145 4.96 -0.39 -4.22
N ALA A 146 5.30 -1.65 -3.95
CA ALA A 146 5.75 -2.58 -5.00
C ALA A 146 4.63 -2.83 -6.02
N PHE A 147 3.42 -3.07 -5.54
CA PHE A 147 2.25 -3.27 -6.40
C PHE A 147 1.91 -2.03 -7.23
N LEU A 148 1.94 -0.84 -6.63
CA LEU A 148 1.65 0.41 -7.35
C LEU A 148 2.74 0.79 -8.35
N VAL A 149 4.02 0.52 -8.05
CA VAL A 149 5.12 0.68 -9.01
C VAL A 149 4.90 -0.24 -10.22
N PHE A 150 4.47 -1.48 -9.99
CA PHE A 150 4.11 -2.39 -11.06
C PHE A 150 2.95 -1.83 -11.91
N LEU A 151 1.85 -1.41 -11.31
CA LEU A 151 0.73 -0.79 -12.06
C LEU A 151 1.16 0.46 -12.83
N SER A 152 2.03 1.30 -12.24
CA SER A 152 2.57 2.51 -12.88
C SER A 152 3.49 2.18 -14.05
N SER A 153 4.13 1.01 -14.05
CA SER A 153 4.91 0.54 -15.22
C SER A 153 4.03 0.02 -16.36
N LEU A 154 2.83 -0.48 -16.07
CA LEU A 154 1.90 -0.99 -17.08
C LEU A 154 1.22 0.10 -17.90
N VAL A 155 0.97 1.28 -17.34
CA VAL A 155 0.23 2.34 -18.05
C VAL A 155 0.92 3.69 -17.90
N SER A 156 0.94 4.46 -18.98
CA SER A 156 1.43 5.84 -18.96
C SER A 156 0.43 6.80 -18.30
N GLY A 157 0.97 7.83 -17.64
CA GLY A 157 0.23 8.88 -16.94
C GLY A 157 -0.26 8.51 -15.55
N LEU A 158 -1.44 9.04 -15.20
CA LEU A 158 -2.18 8.79 -13.94
C LEU A 158 -3.22 7.66 -14.07
N LYS A 159 -3.16 6.91 -15.17
CA LYS A 159 -4.11 5.82 -15.46
C LYS A 159 -3.90 4.59 -14.58
N ASP A 160 -2.77 4.52 -13.86
CA ASP A 160 -2.52 3.50 -12.84
C ASP A 160 -3.53 3.55 -11.69
N LEU A 161 -4.03 4.74 -11.34
CA LEU A 161 -5.15 4.90 -10.40
C LEU A 161 -6.45 4.31 -10.94
N ALA A 162 -6.70 4.43 -12.25
CA ALA A 162 -7.88 3.82 -12.88
C ALA A 162 -7.79 2.29 -12.89
N LEU A 163 -6.58 1.74 -13.11
CA LEU A 163 -6.35 0.30 -12.94
C LEU A 163 -6.57 -0.15 -11.51
N LEU A 164 -6.05 0.59 -10.53
CA LEU A 164 -6.26 0.28 -9.11
C LEU A 164 -7.76 0.32 -8.76
N ALA A 165 -8.48 1.35 -9.22
CA ALA A 165 -9.94 1.45 -9.04
C ALA A 165 -10.67 0.30 -9.73
N GLY A 166 -10.23 -0.12 -10.91
CA GLY A 166 -10.75 -1.29 -11.61
C GLY A 166 -10.53 -2.59 -10.83
N PHE A 167 -9.32 -2.81 -10.28
CA PHE A 167 -9.02 -3.94 -9.40
C PHE A 167 -9.89 -3.94 -8.14
N ALA A 168 -10.05 -2.79 -7.49
CA ALA A 168 -10.91 -2.64 -6.33
C ALA A 168 -12.39 -2.89 -6.67
N PHE A 169 -12.86 -2.37 -7.81
CA PHE A 169 -14.22 -2.60 -8.29
C PHE A 169 -14.49 -4.08 -8.57
N MET A 170 -13.56 -4.77 -9.25
CA MET A 170 -13.66 -6.21 -9.50
C MET A 170 -13.68 -7.02 -8.20
N PHE A 171 -12.91 -6.60 -7.19
CA PHE A 171 -12.93 -7.22 -5.88
C PHE A 171 -14.28 -7.06 -5.17
N VAL A 172 -14.85 -5.86 -5.17
CA VAL A 172 -16.18 -5.60 -4.58
C VAL A 172 -17.27 -6.39 -5.32
N LEU A 173 -17.21 -6.41 -6.65
CA LEU A 173 -18.16 -7.15 -7.47
C LEU A 173 -18.05 -8.65 -7.21
N TYR A 174 -16.83 -9.17 -7.06
CA TYR A 174 -16.59 -10.56 -6.67
C TYR A 174 -17.16 -10.88 -5.30
N GLY A 175 -16.92 -10.03 -4.30
CA GLY A 175 -17.46 -10.21 -2.94
C GLY A 175 -18.99 -10.17 -2.92
N ALA A 176 -19.61 -9.26 -3.67
CA ALA A 176 -21.06 -9.21 -3.82
C ALA A 176 -21.60 -10.48 -4.50
N PHE A 177 -20.95 -10.91 -5.59
CA PHE A 177 -21.33 -12.11 -6.34
C PHE A 177 -21.20 -13.38 -5.50
N SER A 178 -20.09 -13.57 -4.79
CA SER A 178 -19.84 -14.73 -3.94
C SER A 178 -20.87 -14.81 -2.79
N HIS A 179 -21.22 -13.67 -2.20
CA HIS A 179 -22.25 -13.58 -1.18
C HIS A 179 -23.64 -13.95 -1.72
N THR A 180 -24.01 -13.48 -2.91
CA THR A 180 -25.28 -13.89 -3.55
C THR A 180 -25.31 -15.37 -3.89
N VAL A 181 -24.22 -15.94 -4.43
CA VAL A 181 -24.13 -17.38 -4.73
C VAL A 181 -24.24 -18.21 -3.45
N TYR A 182 -23.65 -17.75 -2.34
CA TYR A 182 -23.78 -18.38 -1.04
C TYR A 182 -25.23 -18.38 -0.52
N GLN A 183 -25.91 -17.23 -0.59
CA GLN A 183 -27.31 -17.15 -0.16
C GLN A 183 -28.24 -18.01 -1.01
N LEU A 184 -27.99 -18.11 -2.32
CA LEU A 184 -28.79 -18.93 -3.22
C LEU A 184 -28.56 -20.43 -2.99
N SER A 185 -27.31 -20.85 -2.81
CA SER A 185 -26.93 -22.26 -2.64
C SER A 185 -27.33 -22.82 -1.28
N SER A 186 -27.28 -22.01 -0.21
CA SER A 186 -27.82 -22.38 1.11
C SER A 186 -29.33 -22.60 1.08
N CYS A 187 -30.07 -21.76 0.34
CA CYS A 187 -31.51 -21.92 0.11
C CYS A 187 -31.85 -23.21 -0.66
N LEU A 188 -30.97 -23.65 -1.58
CA LEU A 188 -31.18 -24.81 -2.44
C LEU A 188 -30.58 -26.13 -1.90
N HIS A 189 -29.99 -26.13 -0.71
CA HIS A 189 -29.36 -27.32 -0.08
C HIS A 189 -28.34 -28.06 -0.97
N LEU A 190 -27.65 -27.33 -1.85
CA LEU A 190 -26.56 -27.87 -2.67
C LEU A 190 -25.25 -27.86 -1.88
N ASP A 191 -24.35 -28.81 -2.16
CA ASP A 191 -23.01 -28.87 -1.54
C ASP A 191 -22.14 -27.66 -1.96
N TYR A 192 -22.24 -26.57 -1.21
CA TYR A 192 -21.61 -25.28 -1.52
C TYR A 192 -20.18 -25.13 -0.95
N ASN A 193 -19.68 -26.15 -0.25
CA ASN A 193 -18.38 -26.11 0.44
C ASN A 193 -17.21 -25.80 -0.50
N PHE A 194 -17.21 -26.36 -1.71
CA PHE A 194 -16.17 -26.08 -2.70
C PHE A 194 -16.18 -24.63 -3.19
N ALA A 195 -17.35 -24.10 -3.54
CA ALA A 195 -17.51 -22.72 -4.00
C ALA A 195 -17.11 -21.72 -2.90
N LEU A 196 -17.41 -22.04 -1.64
CA LEU A 196 -17.08 -21.23 -0.48
C LEU A 196 -15.56 -21.22 -0.21
N HIS A 197 -14.90 -22.38 -0.30
CA HIS A 197 -13.45 -22.44 -0.18
C HIS A 197 -12.73 -21.72 -1.32
N PHE A 198 -13.16 -21.92 -2.57
CA PHE A 198 -12.62 -21.18 -3.71
C PHE A 198 -12.85 -19.67 -3.55
N GLY A 199 -14.04 -19.27 -3.11
CA GLY A 199 -14.42 -17.92 -2.67
C GLY A 199 -13.38 -17.26 -1.78
N ARG A 200 -13.12 -17.91 -0.64
CA ARG A 200 -12.18 -17.44 0.38
C ARG A 200 -10.74 -17.40 -0.13
N ILE A 201 -10.32 -18.36 -0.96
CA ILE A 201 -8.97 -18.35 -1.55
C ILE A 201 -8.78 -17.15 -2.46
N VAL A 202 -9.74 -16.87 -3.35
CA VAL A 202 -9.67 -15.71 -4.24
C VAL A 202 -9.71 -14.42 -3.43
N GLU A 203 -10.63 -14.30 -2.48
CA GLU A 203 -10.72 -13.12 -1.61
C GLU A 203 -9.42 -12.88 -0.85
N SER A 204 -8.89 -13.90 -0.18
CA SER A 204 -7.62 -13.80 0.56
C SER A 204 -6.44 -13.43 -0.34
N PHE A 205 -6.40 -13.90 -1.58
CA PHE A 205 -5.37 -13.53 -2.54
C PHE A 205 -5.47 -12.06 -2.94
N PHE A 206 -6.67 -11.57 -3.24
CA PHE A 206 -6.89 -10.15 -3.56
C PHE A 206 -6.57 -9.24 -2.37
N THR A 207 -7.01 -9.60 -1.16
CA THR A 207 -6.70 -8.85 0.06
C THR A 207 -5.20 -8.84 0.32
N ALA A 208 -4.51 -9.97 0.16
CA ALA A 208 -3.06 -10.04 0.31
C ALA A 208 -2.30 -9.17 -0.72
N ILE A 209 -2.87 -8.98 -1.92
CA ILE A 209 -2.28 -8.09 -2.95
C ILE A 209 -2.50 -6.61 -2.63
N LEU A 210 -3.75 -6.23 -2.34
CA LEU A 210 -4.12 -4.84 -2.12
C LEU A 210 -3.66 -4.31 -0.76
N PHE A 211 -3.67 -5.18 0.25
CA PHE A 211 -3.31 -4.88 1.62
C PHE A 211 -2.40 -5.99 2.17
N PRO A 212 -1.12 -6.01 1.75
CA PRO A 212 -0.15 -6.98 2.26
C PRO A 212 0.14 -6.69 3.73
N TYR A 213 -0.69 -7.26 4.60
CA TYR A 213 -0.66 -7.09 6.03
C TYR A 213 0.07 -8.26 6.68
N VAL A 214 1.01 -7.94 7.57
CA VAL A 214 1.73 -8.93 8.38
C VAL A 214 1.45 -8.58 9.84
N PRO A 215 0.72 -9.41 10.61
CA PRO A 215 0.47 -9.14 12.03
C PRO A 215 1.78 -9.35 12.81
N MET A 216 2.49 -8.26 13.10
CA MET A 216 3.77 -8.29 13.80
C MET A 216 3.59 -8.64 15.26
N SER A 217 2.44 -8.31 15.86
CA SER A 217 2.07 -8.75 17.21
C SER A 217 2.09 -10.28 17.35
N VAL A 218 1.54 -10.99 16.36
CA VAL A 218 1.48 -12.46 16.31
C VAL A 218 2.81 -13.08 15.88
N PHE A 219 3.59 -12.36 15.06
CA PHE A 219 4.94 -12.78 14.69
C PHE A 219 5.87 -12.79 15.92
N LEU A 220 5.82 -11.72 16.73
CA LEU A 220 6.63 -11.59 17.94
C LEU A 220 6.24 -12.57 19.05
N SER A 221 5.01 -13.09 19.02
CA SER A 221 4.57 -14.13 19.95
C SER A 221 5.07 -15.54 19.58
N GLY A 222 5.87 -15.69 18.51
CA GLY A 222 6.49 -16.96 18.13
C GLY A 222 5.56 -17.95 17.42
N SER A 223 4.40 -17.51 16.92
CA SER A 223 3.46 -18.39 16.23
C SER A 223 3.95 -18.76 14.83
N TYR A 224 4.02 -20.06 14.52
CA TYR A 224 4.35 -20.56 13.17
C TYR A 224 3.39 -20.06 12.08
N PHE A 225 2.18 -19.66 12.45
CA PHE A 225 1.19 -19.13 11.51
C PHE A 225 1.59 -17.75 10.94
N ALA A 226 2.50 -17.03 11.61
CA ALA A 226 2.93 -15.70 11.21
C ALA A 226 3.93 -15.68 10.03
N TYR A 227 4.55 -16.82 9.68
CA TYR A 227 5.48 -16.89 8.56
C TYR A 227 4.80 -16.82 7.19
N GLY A 228 3.55 -17.30 7.07
CA GLY A 228 2.79 -17.30 5.82
C GLY A 228 2.64 -15.89 5.21
N PRO A 229 2.13 -14.90 5.97
CA PRO A 229 2.01 -13.51 5.51
C PRO A 229 3.35 -12.88 5.10
N VAL A 230 4.44 -13.20 5.79
CA VAL A 230 5.79 -12.68 5.46
C VAL A 230 6.26 -13.23 4.10
N ILE A 231 6.05 -14.51 3.85
CA ILE A 231 6.39 -15.14 2.56
C ILE A 231 5.51 -14.55 1.44
N ALA A 232 4.21 -14.36 1.70
CA ALA A 232 3.29 -13.73 0.76
C ALA A 232 3.73 -12.29 0.40
N LEU A 233 4.17 -11.50 1.38
CA LEU A 233 4.71 -10.17 1.15
C LEU A 233 5.98 -10.20 0.29
N LEU A 234 6.95 -11.06 0.62
CA LEU A 234 8.20 -11.15 -0.13
C LEU A 234 7.98 -11.61 -1.56
N THR A 235 7.09 -12.59 -1.77
CA THR A 235 6.70 -13.06 -3.10
C THR A 235 5.97 -11.98 -3.89
N LEU A 236 5.09 -11.21 -3.25
CA LEU A 236 4.43 -10.06 -3.87
C LEU A 236 5.44 -9.00 -4.32
N ILE A 237 6.35 -8.58 -3.43
CA ILE A 237 7.35 -7.56 -3.75
C ILE A 237 8.25 -8.03 -4.90
N THR A 238 8.77 -9.25 -4.81
CA THR A 238 9.66 -9.81 -5.84
C THR A 238 8.96 -9.97 -7.18
N CYS A 239 7.72 -10.50 -7.20
CA CYS A 239 6.93 -10.67 -8.41
C CYS A 239 6.58 -9.32 -9.07
N CYS A 240 6.13 -8.33 -8.27
CA CYS A 240 5.77 -7.01 -8.78
C CYS A 240 6.99 -6.27 -9.35
N LEU A 241 8.12 -6.27 -8.63
CA LEU A 241 9.34 -5.61 -9.09
C LEU A 241 9.94 -6.31 -10.31
N SER A 242 9.98 -7.64 -10.33
CA SER A 242 10.45 -8.41 -11.50
C SER A 242 9.59 -8.14 -12.73
N SER A 243 8.26 -8.16 -12.57
CA SER A 243 7.32 -7.86 -13.65
C SER A 243 7.46 -6.41 -14.14
N SER A 244 7.66 -5.45 -13.23
CA SER A 244 7.88 -4.06 -13.60
C SER A 244 9.17 -3.86 -14.41
N ILE A 245 10.26 -4.52 -14.00
CA ILE A 245 11.53 -4.51 -14.74
C ILE A 245 11.33 -5.12 -16.13
N TRP A 246 10.69 -6.28 -16.21
CA TRP A 246 10.40 -6.95 -17.48
C TRP A 246 9.58 -6.07 -18.42
N VAL A 247 8.49 -5.45 -17.94
CA VAL A 247 7.65 -4.54 -18.74
C VAL A 247 8.46 -3.35 -19.26
N LEU A 248 9.30 -2.73 -18.42
CA LEU A 248 10.09 -1.57 -18.84
C LEU A 248 11.22 -1.95 -19.80
N THR A 249 11.83 -3.12 -19.66
CA THR A 249 12.86 -3.60 -20.59
C THR A 249 12.31 -3.84 -21.99
N HIS A 250 11.04 -4.25 -22.12
CA HIS A 250 10.39 -4.50 -23.41
C HIS A 250 9.70 -3.26 -23.99
N ARG A 251 9.72 -2.11 -23.28
CA ARG A 251 9.26 -0.85 -23.83
C ARG A 251 10.40 -0.19 -24.60
N GLU A 252 10.15 0.06 -25.88
CA GLU A 252 11.01 0.90 -26.69
C GLU A 252 10.94 2.34 -26.18
N PHE A 253 11.91 2.75 -25.37
CA PHE A 253 12.15 4.16 -25.09
C PHE A 253 12.90 4.73 -26.29
N SER A 254 12.16 5.03 -27.36
CA SER A 254 12.78 5.53 -28.59
C SER A 254 13.57 6.80 -28.30
N TYR A 255 14.87 6.72 -28.55
CA TYR A 255 15.77 7.87 -28.67
C TYR A 255 15.96 8.28 -30.14
N ALA A 256 15.20 7.71 -31.06
CA ALA A 256 15.31 7.96 -32.49
C ALA A 256 13.98 7.61 -33.18
N ALA A 257 13.06 8.58 -33.17
CA ALA A 257 12.04 8.72 -34.20
C ALA A 257 12.00 10.22 -34.51
N ASP A 258 12.98 10.61 -35.32
CA ASP A 258 13.28 11.90 -35.96
C ASP A 258 13.55 13.14 -35.09
#